data_AF-A0A087BGL7-F1
#
_entry.id   AF-A0A087BGL7-F1
#
_cell.length_a   1.000
_cell.length_b   1.000
_cell.length_c   1.000
_cell.angle_alpha   90.00
_cell.angle_beta   90.00
_cell.angle_gamma   90.00
#
_symmetry.space_group_name_H-M   'P 1'
#
loop_
_entity.id
_entity.type
_entity.pdbx_description
1 polymer ?
#
loop_
_entity_poly.entity_id
_entity_poly.type
_entity_poly.pdbx_seq_one_letter_code
_entity_poly.pdbx_strand_id
1 'polypeptide(L)'
;MRLTPRETDKLMLYLAGQLAKDRKARGVKLNYVEAIALISAECVERAREGSTVAELMAYGRTLLKPEDVMDGVAEMLEVVEVEATFPDGTKLVSIHNPIESTEKLVPGEYLLADDDLELNEGSEDIELDVVNTADRPIQIGSHFHFFEVNKYLKFDRKAAYGKRLDIAAGTAVRFEPGETHRVRLIDIGGTREIHGFSALVEGKLDDPEVREAAFKKAHELGFSGI
;
A
#
# COMPACT_ATOMS: atom_id res chain seq x y z
N MET A 1 -39.66 -8.42 -10.30
CA MET A 1 -38.71 -8.04 -9.23
C MET A 1 -38.28 -6.60 -9.46
N ARG A 2 -37.89 -5.86 -8.42
CA ARG A 2 -37.35 -4.49 -8.56
C ARG A 2 -35.82 -4.54 -8.53
N LEU A 3 -35.23 -5.14 -9.57
CA LEU A 3 -33.78 -5.33 -9.63
C LEU A 3 -33.07 -4.01 -9.88
N THR A 4 -32.05 -3.76 -9.08
CA THR A 4 -31.06 -2.72 -9.28
C THR A 4 -30.02 -3.14 -10.32
N PRO A 5 -29.27 -2.20 -10.91
CA PRO A 5 -28.15 -2.53 -11.82
C PRO A 5 -27.14 -3.49 -11.17
N ARG A 6 -26.78 -3.25 -9.91
CA ARG A 6 -25.87 -4.11 -9.13
C ARG A 6 -26.37 -5.55 -9.03
N GLU A 7 -27.66 -5.77 -8.80
CA GLU A 7 -28.22 -7.12 -8.72
C GLU A 7 -28.21 -7.82 -10.08
N THR A 8 -28.40 -7.07 -11.17
CA THR A 8 -28.25 -7.59 -12.53
C THR A 8 -26.80 -8.01 -12.81
N ASP A 9 -25.83 -7.18 -12.42
CA ASP A 9 -24.41 -7.50 -12.59
C ASP A 9 -24.00 -8.74 -11.77
N LYS A 10 -24.51 -8.87 -10.54
CA LYS A 10 -24.25 -10.06 -9.70
C LYS A 10 -24.89 -11.33 -10.28
N LEU A 11 -26.05 -11.21 -10.93
CA LEU A 11 -26.64 -12.33 -11.66
C LEU A 11 -25.78 -12.74 -12.86
N MET A 12 -25.24 -11.77 -13.62
CA MET A 12 -24.32 -12.06 -14.73
C MET A 12 -23.02 -12.70 -14.23
N LEU A 13 -22.47 -12.22 -13.11
CA LEU A 13 -21.31 -12.82 -12.46
C LEU A 13 -21.58 -14.27 -12.03
N TYR A 14 -22.74 -14.53 -11.41
CA TYR A 14 -23.15 -15.87 -11.04
C TYR A 14 -23.26 -16.81 -12.26
N LEU A 15 -23.86 -16.35 -13.36
CA LEU A 15 -23.95 -17.12 -14.60
C LEU A 15 -22.57 -17.45 -15.19
N ALA A 16 -21.64 -16.50 -15.17
CA ALA A 16 -20.26 -16.73 -15.58
C ALA A 16 -19.57 -17.78 -14.69
N GLY A 17 -19.78 -17.72 -13.38
CA GLY A 17 -19.26 -18.71 -12.44
C GLY A 17 -19.86 -20.11 -12.65
N GLN A 18 -21.15 -20.21 -12.92
CA GLN A 18 -21.80 -21.47 -13.25
C GLN A 18 -21.24 -22.08 -14.55
N LEU A 19 -21.04 -21.25 -15.58
CA LEU A 19 -20.40 -21.70 -16.82
C LEU A 19 -18.98 -22.25 -16.58
N ALA A 20 -18.20 -21.57 -15.72
CA ALA A 20 -16.87 -22.04 -15.32
C ALA A 20 -16.95 -23.37 -14.55
N LYS A 21 -17.89 -23.50 -13.62
CA LYS A 21 -18.13 -24.74 -12.85
C LYS A 21 -18.51 -25.91 -13.77
N ASP A 22 -19.35 -25.68 -14.75
CA ASP A 22 -19.75 -26.69 -15.74
C ASP A 22 -18.57 -27.12 -16.63
N ARG A 23 -17.70 -26.17 -17.01
CA ARG A 23 -16.46 -26.46 -17.76
C ARG A 23 -15.50 -27.31 -16.93
N LYS A 24 -15.28 -26.92 -15.67
CA LYS A 24 -14.46 -27.69 -14.72
C LYS A 24 -14.97 -29.11 -14.56
N ALA A 25 -16.30 -29.28 -14.40
CA ALA A 25 -16.93 -30.60 -14.25
C ALA A 25 -16.72 -31.52 -15.47
N ARG A 26 -16.47 -30.96 -16.66
CA ARG A 26 -16.10 -31.72 -17.87
C ARG A 26 -14.59 -31.96 -17.99
N GLY A 27 -13.79 -31.58 -17.01
CA GLY A 27 -12.33 -31.70 -17.01
C GLY A 27 -11.60 -30.64 -17.83
N VAL A 28 -12.28 -29.54 -18.19
CA VAL A 28 -11.62 -28.42 -18.87
C VAL A 28 -10.83 -27.62 -17.84
N LYS A 29 -9.54 -27.43 -18.09
CA LYS A 29 -8.69 -26.51 -17.31
C LYS A 29 -9.18 -25.08 -17.47
N LEU A 30 -9.45 -24.41 -16.37
CA LEU A 30 -10.00 -23.05 -16.37
C LEU A 30 -8.93 -22.02 -16.72
N ASN A 31 -9.31 -20.99 -17.47
CA ASN A 31 -8.49 -19.80 -17.69
C ASN A 31 -8.70 -18.75 -16.57
N TYR A 32 -7.98 -17.63 -16.67
CA TYR A 32 -8.04 -16.53 -15.70
C TYR A 32 -9.47 -16.01 -15.43
N VAL A 33 -10.26 -15.77 -16.48
CA VAL A 33 -11.62 -15.21 -16.35
C VAL A 33 -12.57 -16.22 -15.70
N GLU A 34 -12.44 -17.49 -16.07
CA GLU A 34 -13.26 -18.57 -15.52
C GLU A 34 -12.95 -18.83 -14.04
N ALA A 35 -11.67 -18.80 -13.67
CA ALA A 35 -11.24 -18.94 -12.28
C ALA A 35 -11.83 -17.82 -11.39
N ILE A 36 -11.70 -16.56 -11.82
CA ILE A 36 -12.29 -15.40 -11.12
C ILE A 36 -13.80 -15.57 -10.96
N ALA A 37 -14.50 -15.90 -12.06
CA ALA A 37 -15.95 -16.00 -12.06
C ALA A 37 -16.45 -17.10 -11.13
N LEU A 38 -15.79 -18.28 -11.15
CA LEU A 38 -16.12 -19.39 -10.27
C LEU A 38 -15.94 -19.01 -8.80
N ILE A 39 -14.75 -18.49 -8.44
CA ILE A 39 -14.45 -18.11 -7.06
C ILE A 39 -15.44 -17.05 -6.57
N SER A 40 -15.70 -16.04 -7.40
CA SER A 40 -16.60 -14.94 -7.05
C SER A 40 -18.03 -15.42 -6.84
N ALA A 41 -18.55 -16.29 -7.71
CA ALA A 41 -19.90 -16.83 -7.61
C ALA A 41 -20.07 -17.70 -6.35
N GLU A 42 -19.13 -18.60 -6.08
CA GLU A 42 -19.13 -19.43 -4.87
C GLU A 42 -19.10 -18.59 -3.59
N CYS A 43 -18.36 -17.47 -3.58
CA CYS A 43 -18.34 -16.57 -2.44
C CYS A 43 -19.66 -15.82 -2.23
N VAL A 44 -20.32 -15.39 -3.31
CA VAL A 44 -21.65 -14.77 -3.23
C VAL A 44 -22.68 -15.74 -2.66
N GLU A 45 -22.67 -17.00 -3.10
CA GLU A 45 -23.59 -18.03 -2.60
C GLU A 45 -23.32 -18.37 -1.14
N ARG A 46 -22.06 -18.54 -0.74
CA ARG A 46 -21.71 -18.79 0.67
C ARG A 46 -22.02 -17.61 1.59
N ALA A 47 -21.85 -16.37 1.12
CA ALA A 47 -22.32 -15.20 1.85
C ALA A 47 -23.85 -15.23 2.03
N ARG A 48 -24.58 -15.66 1.00
CA ARG A 48 -26.05 -15.83 1.06
C ARG A 48 -26.48 -16.91 2.04
N GLU A 49 -25.68 -17.95 2.25
CA GLU A 49 -25.85 -19.00 3.26
C GLU A 49 -25.52 -18.54 4.69
N GLY A 50 -24.86 -17.38 4.85
CA GLY A 50 -24.54 -16.79 6.15
C GLY A 50 -23.12 -17.05 6.64
N SER A 51 -22.19 -17.49 5.79
CA SER A 51 -20.76 -17.53 6.13
C SER A 51 -20.21 -16.15 6.49
N THR A 52 -19.17 -16.09 7.31
CA THR A 52 -18.48 -14.83 7.64
C THR A 52 -17.46 -14.44 6.55
N VAL A 53 -17.05 -13.17 6.53
CA VAL A 53 -15.98 -12.68 5.62
C VAL A 53 -14.69 -13.49 5.81
N ALA A 54 -14.27 -13.73 7.05
CA ALA A 54 -13.05 -14.47 7.36
C ALA A 54 -13.10 -15.93 6.87
N GLU A 55 -14.24 -16.59 7.03
CA GLU A 55 -14.45 -17.95 6.50
C GLU A 55 -14.36 -17.98 4.97
N LEU A 56 -14.93 -17.00 4.29
CA LEU A 56 -14.87 -16.89 2.83
C LEU A 56 -13.46 -16.63 2.31
N MET A 57 -12.67 -15.82 3.01
CA MET A 57 -11.26 -15.60 2.66
C MET A 57 -10.46 -16.91 2.67
N ALA A 58 -10.75 -17.81 3.62
CA ALA A 58 -10.14 -19.13 3.67
C ALA A 58 -10.76 -20.11 2.64
N TYR A 59 -12.08 -20.16 2.55
CA TYR A 59 -12.82 -21.05 1.64
C TYR A 59 -12.46 -20.81 0.18
N GLY A 60 -12.34 -19.54 -0.24
CA GLY A 60 -12.01 -19.17 -1.61
C GLY A 60 -10.70 -19.80 -2.11
N ARG A 61 -9.73 -20.03 -1.22
CA ARG A 61 -8.45 -20.68 -1.52
C ARG A 61 -8.52 -22.19 -1.69
N THR A 62 -9.68 -22.80 -1.43
CA THR A 62 -9.89 -24.25 -1.51
C THR A 62 -10.65 -24.68 -2.76
N LEU A 63 -11.18 -23.72 -3.53
CA LEU A 63 -12.10 -23.97 -4.65
C LEU A 63 -11.40 -24.52 -5.90
N LEU A 64 -10.17 -24.08 -6.14
CA LEU A 64 -9.39 -24.41 -7.33
C LEU A 64 -7.99 -24.83 -6.92
N LYS A 65 -7.58 -25.99 -7.43
CA LYS A 65 -6.21 -26.46 -7.31
C LYS A 65 -5.41 -26.12 -8.57
N PRO A 66 -4.08 -26.16 -8.55
CA PRO A 66 -3.26 -25.85 -9.72
C PRO A 66 -3.59 -26.74 -10.94
N GLU A 67 -3.98 -27.99 -10.72
CA GLU A 67 -4.39 -28.90 -11.79
C GLU A 67 -5.73 -28.54 -12.46
N ASP A 68 -6.56 -27.74 -11.80
CA ASP A 68 -7.88 -27.31 -12.29
C ASP A 68 -7.78 -26.15 -13.30
N VAL A 69 -6.62 -25.50 -13.40
CA VAL A 69 -6.41 -24.29 -14.20
C VAL A 69 -5.34 -24.46 -15.26
N MET A 70 -5.35 -23.56 -16.25
CA MET A 70 -4.29 -23.43 -17.24
C MET A 70 -3.00 -22.92 -16.57
N ASP A 71 -1.84 -23.29 -17.12
CA ASP A 71 -0.55 -22.80 -16.65
C ASP A 71 -0.49 -21.26 -16.76
N GLY A 72 0.08 -20.58 -15.75
CA GLY A 72 0.12 -19.12 -15.66
C GLY A 72 -1.09 -18.47 -14.98
N VAL A 73 -2.20 -19.19 -14.79
CA VAL A 73 -3.39 -18.60 -14.13
C VAL A 73 -3.15 -18.34 -12.65
N ALA A 74 -2.45 -19.22 -11.95
CA ALA A 74 -2.16 -19.05 -10.53
C ALA A 74 -1.23 -17.84 -10.30
N GLU A 75 -0.31 -17.63 -11.22
CA GLU A 75 0.69 -16.56 -11.21
C GLU A 75 0.06 -15.20 -11.55
N MET A 76 -1.01 -15.17 -12.36
CA MET A 76 -1.75 -13.94 -12.68
C MET A 76 -2.78 -13.55 -11.60
N LEU A 77 -3.29 -14.52 -10.84
CA LEU A 77 -4.45 -14.31 -9.97
C LEU A 77 -4.04 -14.04 -8.51
N GLU A 78 -3.54 -12.84 -8.25
CA GLU A 78 -3.08 -12.42 -6.92
C GLU A 78 -4.23 -12.22 -5.92
N VAL A 79 -5.34 -11.64 -6.36
CA VAL A 79 -6.50 -11.37 -5.52
C VAL A 79 -7.80 -11.49 -6.32
N VAL A 80 -8.81 -12.12 -5.71
CA VAL A 80 -10.20 -12.06 -6.18
C VAL A 80 -11.02 -11.26 -5.18
N GLU A 81 -11.63 -10.19 -5.65
CA GLU A 81 -12.45 -9.31 -4.83
C GLU A 81 -13.92 -9.36 -5.26
N VAL A 82 -14.80 -9.60 -4.29
CA VAL A 82 -16.24 -9.62 -4.54
C VAL A 82 -17.01 -9.09 -3.35
N GLU A 83 -17.91 -8.14 -3.60
CA GLU A 83 -18.90 -7.75 -2.61
C GLU A 83 -20.11 -8.69 -2.63
N ALA A 84 -20.57 -9.12 -1.46
CA ALA A 84 -21.77 -9.93 -1.29
C ALA A 84 -22.64 -9.41 -0.15
N THR A 85 -23.93 -9.76 -0.16
CA THR A 85 -24.88 -9.37 0.89
C THR A 85 -24.97 -10.47 1.94
N PHE A 86 -24.42 -10.19 3.12
CA PHE A 86 -24.44 -11.04 4.30
C PHE A 86 -25.68 -10.75 5.16
N PRO A 87 -25.97 -11.56 6.20
CA PRO A 87 -27.03 -11.26 7.16
C PRO A 87 -26.90 -9.88 7.83
N ASP A 88 -25.67 -9.36 7.93
CA ASP A 88 -25.33 -8.05 8.53
C ASP A 88 -25.03 -6.97 7.46
N GLY A 89 -25.48 -7.17 6.22
CA GLY A 89 -25.36 -6.21 5.12
C GLY A 89 -24.22 -6.53 4.13
N THR A 90 -23.94 -5.58 3.25
CA THR A 90 -22.91 -5.77 2.21
C THR A 90 -21.51 -5.69 2.80
N LYS A 91 -20.64 -6.64 2.45
CA LYS A 91 -19.21 -6.62 2.79
C LYS A 91 -18.37 -6.97 1.56
N LEU A 92 -17.16 -6.42 1.51
CA LEU A 92 -16.11 -6.81 0.58
C LEU A 92 -15.41 -8.07 1.10
N VAL A 93 -15.22 -9.05 0.23
CA VAL A 93 -14.37 -10.21 0.46
C VAL A 93 -13.21 -10.15 -0.51
N SER A 94 -11.98 -10.21 0.00
CA SER A 94 -10.75 -10.24 -0.79
C SER A 94 -10.01 -11.54 -0.51
N ILE A 95 -9.88 -12.38 -1.53
CA ILE A 95 -9.24 -13.70 -1.43
C ILE A 95 -7.86 -13.57 -2.05
N HIS A 96 -6.83 -13.58 -1.20
CA HIS A 96 -5.45 -13.48 -1.63
C HIS A 96 -4.90 -14.86 -2.01
N ASN A 97 -4.18 -14.92 -3.13
CA ASN A 97 -3.57 -16.12 -3.68
C ASN A 97 -4.52 -17.34 -3.63
N PRO A 98 -5.68 -17.26 -4.32
CA PRO A 98 -6.71 -18.28 -4.32
C PRO A 98 -6.26 -19.63 -4.88
N ILE A 99 -5.20 -19.64 -5.69
CA ILE A 99 -4.63 -20.83 -6.32
C ILE A 99 -3.14 -20.86 -5.98
N GLU A 100 -2.64 -22.03 -5.59
CA GLU A 100 -1.21 -22.20 -5.32
C GLU A 100 -0.39 -22.05 -6.62
N SER A 101 0.69 -21.27 -6.55
CA SER A 101 1.60 -21.09 -7.68
C SER A 101 2.32 -22.40 -8.03
N THR A 102 2.59 -22.61 -9.32
CA THR A 102 3.43 -23.72 -9.78
C THR A 102 4.75 -23.27 -10.37
N GLU A 103 4.90 -21.96 -10.62
CA GLU A 103 6.09 -21.31 -11.20
C GLU A 103 6.52 -21.89 -12.55
N LYS A 104 5.61 -22.59 -13.26
CA LYS A 104 5.92 -23.20 -14.55
C LYS A 104 5.89 -22.21 -15.71
N LEU A 105 4.97 -21.25 -15.65
CA LEU A 105 4.78 -20.18 -16.63
C LEU A 105 4.35 -18.93 -15.87
N VAL A 106 5.06 -17.82 -16.02
CA VAL A 106 4.77 -16.56 -15.34
C VAL A 106 4.52 -15.47 -16.40
N PRO A 107 3.26 -15.20 -16.78
CA PRO A 107 2.95 -14.19 -17.77
C PRO A 107 3.38 -12.79 -17.31
N GLY A 108 4.21 -12.11 -18.12
CA GLY A 108 4.70 -10.78 -17.79
C GLY A 108 5.81 -10.76 -16.73
N GLU A 109 6.54 -11.87 -16.57
CA GLU A 109 7.66 -11.95 -15.64
C GLU A 109 8.72 -10.87 -15.91
N TYR A 110 9.30 -10.37 -14.82
CA TYR A 110 10.44 -9.48 -14.87
C TYR A 110 11.72 -10.31 -14.76
N LEU A 111 12.58 -10.21 -15.78
CA LEU A 111 13.92 -10.77 -15.76
C LEU A 111 14.88 -9.67 -15.28
N LEU A 112 15.06 -9.57 -13.97
CA LEU A 112 15.89 -8.55 -13.34
C LEU A 112 17.37 -8.98 -13.34
N ALA A 113 18.27 -8.00 -13.35
CA ALA A 113 19.67 -8.25 -13.02
C ALA A 113 19.82 -8.44 -11.51
N ASP A 114 20.87 -9.17 -11.09
CA ASP A 114 21.16 -9.43 -9.68
C ASP A 114 21.83 -8.25 -8.95
N ASP A 115 22.14 -7.17 -9.67
CA ASP A 115 22.84 -6.01 -9.15
C ASP A 115 21.92 -5.07 -8.35
N ASP A 116 22.43 -4.53 -7.25
CA ASP A 116 21.75 -3.50 -6.47
C ASP A 116 21.79 -2.14 -7.19
N LEU A 117 20.75 -1.33 -6.98
CA LEU A 117 20.69 0.05 -7.45
C LEU A 117 21.07 1.01 -6.32
N GLU A 118 22.10 1.82 -6.55
CA GLU A 118 22.45 2.92 -5.65
C GLU A 118 21.41 4.05 -5.76
N LEU A 119 20.83 4.42 -4.62
CA LEU A 119 19.86 5.50 -4.53
C LEU A 119 20.55 6.80 -4.14
N ASN A 120 20.06 7.92 -4.66
CA ASN A 120 20.51 9.27 -4.30
C ASN A 120 22.03 9.49 -4.48
N GLU A 121 22.63 8.82 -5.48
CA GLU A 121 24.06 8.88 -5.79
C GLU A 121 24.61 10.32 -5.74
N GLY A 122 25.77 10.47 -5.10
CA GLY A 122 26.46 11.76 -4.94
C GLY A 122 25.89 12.68 -3.86
N SER A 123 24.88 12.24 -3.11
CA SER A 123 24.37 12.99 -1.95
C SER A 123 25.17 12.67 -0.69
N GLU A 124 25.53 13.69 0.08
CA GLU A 124 26.07 13.50 1.44
C GLU A 124 24.93 13.43 2.45
N ASP A 125 24.89 12.35 3.23
CA ASP A 125 23.89 12.16 4.28
C ASP A 125 24.40 12.63 5.66
N ILE A 126 23.44 12.99 6.52
CA ILE A 126 23.66 13.14 7.95
C ILE A 126 22.78 12.15 8.70
N GLU A 127 23.22 11.74 9.87
CA GLU A 127 22.43 10.89 10.77
C GLU A 127 21.90 11.68 11.96
N LEU A 128 20.61 11.51 12.25
CA LEU A 128 19.95 12.11 13.41
C LEU A 128 19.15 11.06 14.19
N ASP A 129 19.26 11.12 15.51
CA ASP A 129 18.35 10.41 16.40
C ASP A 129 17.06 11.21 16.57
N VAL A 130 15.92 10.54 16.33
CA VAL A 130 14.60 11.13 16.34
C VAL A 130 13.72 10.39 17.33
N VAL A 131 13.15 11.12 18.28
CA VAL A 131 12.30 10.57 19.34
C VAL A 131 10.85 10.99 19.13
N ASN A 132 9.93 10.03 19.09
CA ASN A 132 8.50 10.35 19.10
C ASN A 132 8.01 10.55 20.54
N THR A 133 7.69 11.80 20.87
CA THR A 133 7.17 12.18 22.20
C THR A 133 5.64 12.19 22.28
N ALA A 134 4.95 11.88 21.20
CA ALA A 134 3.49 11.82 21.17
C ALA A 134 2.96 10.48 21.72
N ASP A 135 1.64 10.44 21.90
CA ASP A 135 0.85 9.26 22.25
C ASP A 135 0.35 8.48 21.02
N ARG A 136 0.74 8.91 19.81
CA ARG A 136 0.31 8.35 18.54
C ARG A 136 1.49 8.10 17.60
N PRO A 137 1.41 7.08 16.75
CA PRO A 137 2.44 6.82 15.76
C PRO A 137 2.53 7.95 14.73
N ILE A 138 3.74 8.23 14.28
CA ILE A 138 4.03 9.24 13.25
C ILE A 138 4.80 8.55 12.13
N GLN A 139 4.43 8.81 10.88
CA GLN A 139 5.09 8.23 9.71
C GLN A 139 5.45 9.33 8.72
N ILE A 140 6.72 9.37 8.32
CA ILE A 140 7.29 10.44 7.48
C ILE A 140 7.76 9.85 6.16
N GLY A 141 7.26 10.39 5.06
CA GLY A 141 7.62 9.95 3.70
C GLY A 141 8.98 10.44 3.23
N SER A 142 9.54 9.74 2.24
CA SER A 142 10.87 9.98 1.64
C SER A 142 11.16 11.44 1.23
N HIS A 143 10.16 12.18 0.75
CA HIS A 143 10.34 13.53 0.17
C HIS A 143 9.72 14.65 1.02
N PHE A 144 9.34 14.35 2.26
CA PHE A 144 8.85 15.38 3.17
C PHE A 144 10.02 16.21 3.69
N HIS A 145 9.87 17.54 3.75
CA HIS A 145 10.91 18.41 4.31
C HIS A 145 11.05 18.13 5.81
N PHE A 146 12.16 17.48 6.20
CA PHE A 146 12.27 16.82 7.51
C PHE A 146 12.22 17.82 8.68
N PHE A 147 12.67 19.05 8.47
CA PHE A 147 12.51 20.16 9.40
C PHE A 147 11.05 20.43 9.82
N GLU A 148 10.09 20.20 8.92
CA GLU A 148 8.68 20.57 9.09
C GLU A 148 7.79 19.41 9.55
N VAL A 149 8.39 18.26 9.86
CA VAL A 149 7.65 17.09 10.37
C VAL A 149 7.01 17.42 11.71
N ASN A 150 6.03 16.59 12.10
CA ASN A 150 5.23 16.74 13.30
C ASN A 150 6.04 17.24 14.51
N LYS A 151 5.54 18.28 15.17
CA LYS A 151 6.18 18.98 16.30
C LYS A 151 6.53 18.09 17.50
N TYR A 152 5.90 16.92 17.63
CA TYR A 152 6.17 15.93 18.68
C TYR A 152 7.34 14.98 18.35
N LEU A 153 7.90 15.05 17.15
CA LEU A 153 9.20 14.44 16.88
C LEU A 153 10.29 15.39 17.40
N LYS A 154 11.10 14.89 18.32
CA LYS A 154 12.23 15.61 18.94
C LYS A 154 13.54 15.13 18.32
N PHE A 155 14.26 16.05 17.69
CA PHE A 155 15.56 15.87 17.03
C PHE A 155 16.19 17.24 16.80
N ASP A 156 17.43 17.32 16.33
CA ASP A 156 18.04 18.59 15.93
C ASP A 156 17.38 19.12 14.64
N ARG A 157 16.44 20.05 14.78
CA ARG A 157 15.71 20.61 13.63
C ARG A 157 16.60 21.47 12.75
N LYS A 158 17.58 22.17 13.32
CA LYS A 158 18.46 23.04 12.52
C LYS A 158 19.33 22.20 11.58
N ALA A 159 19.80 21.04 12.04
CA ALA A 159 20.53 20.08 11.21
C ALA A 159 19.68 19.49 10.07
N ALA A 160 18.37 19.35 10.29
CA ALA A 160 17.42 18.81 9.30
C ALA A 160 16.86 19.83 8.29
N TYR A 161 17.23 21.11 8.41
CA TYR A 161 16.75 22.16 7.51
C TYR A 161 17.24 21.94 6.07
N GLY A 162 16.31 21.95 5.13
CA GLY A 162 16.57 21.70 3.72
C GLY A 162 16.83 20.23 3.37
N LYS A 163 16.54 19.30 4.28
CA LYS A 163 16.81 17.86 4.11
C LYS A 163 15.54 17.02 4.05
N ARG A 164 15.67 15.81 3.50
CA ARG A 164 14.65 14.76 3.41
C ARG A 164 15.25 13.41 3.75
N LEU A 165 14.41 12.39 3.98
CA LEU A 165 14.88 11.03 4.28
C LEU A 165 15.63 10.42 3.09
N ASP A 166 16.79 9.83 3.38
CA ASP A 166 17.57 9.04 2.44
C ASP A 166 17.07 7.59 2.38
N ILE A 167 15.92 7.42 1.74
CA ILE A 167 15.24 6.14 1.55
C ILE A 167 14.65 6.08 0.14
N ALA A 168 14.20 4.89 -0.27
CA ALA A 168 13.53 4.69 -1.54
C ALA A 168 12.32 5.63 -1.73
N ALA A 169 12.20 6.22 -2.92
CA ALA A 169 11.11 7.13 -3.23
C ALA A 169 9.74 6.46 -3.03
N GLY A 170 8.79 7.19 -2.45
CA GLY A 170 7.46 6.67 -2.10
C GLY A 170 7.38 5.88 -0.79
N THR A 171 8.51 5.47 -0.19
CA THR A 171 8.54 4.82 1.12
C THR A 171 8.53 5.83 2.27
N ALA A 172 8.47 5.32 3.52
CA ALA A 172 8.38 6.14 4.72
C ALA A 172 9.04 5.46 5.93
N VAL A 173 9.46 6.26 6.91
CA VAL A 173 9.91 5.78 8.23
C VAL A 173 8.80 6.02 9.25
N ARG A 174 8.52 5.00 10.07
CA ARG A 174 7.49 5.02 11.11
C ARG A 174 8.14 5.11 12.49
N PHE A 175 7.60 5.96 13.33
CA PHE A 175 8.03 6.19 14.71
C PHE A 175 6.88 5.86 15.65
N GLU A 176 7.00 4.79 16.44
CA GLU A 176 6.01 4.47 17.47
C GLU A 176 6.14 5.41 18.68
N PRO A 177 5.07 5.61 19.47
CA PRO A 177 5.12 6.40 20.70
C PRO A 177 6.27 6.02 21.63
N GLY A 178 7.11 6.99 22.00
CA GLY A 178 8.27 6.81 22.89
C GLY A 178 9.52 6.21 22.24
N GLU A 179 9.45 5.82 20.97
CA GLU A 179 10.54 5.19 20.26
C GLU A 179 11.60 6.21 19.82
N THR A 180 12.87 5.81 19.86
CA THR A 180 13.99 6.54 19.28
C THR A 180 14.49 5.79 18.06
N HIS A 181 14.56 6.48 16.92
CA HIS A 181 15.06 5.94 15.66
C HIS A 181 16.15 6.81 15.10
N ARG A 182 17.22 6.19 14.60
CA ARG A 182 18.27 6.87 13.85
C ARG A 182 17.89 6.89 12.38
N VAL A 183 17.88 8.08 11.78
CA VAL A 183 17.55 8.26 10.35
C VAL A 183 18.68 8.96 9.62
N ARG A 184 18.81 8.63 8.33
CA ARG A 184 19.69 9.32 7.39
C ARG A 184 18.93 10.37 6.60
N LEU A 185 19.50 11.55 6.48
CA LEU A 185 18.91 12.68 5.78
C LEU A 185 19.87 13.24 4.74
N ILE A 186 19.36 13.45 3.53
CA ILE A 186 20.08 14.07 2.41
C ILE A 186 19.42 15.39 2.04
N ASP A 187 20.18 16.24 1.34
CA ASP A 187 19.67 17.53 0.88
C ASP A 187 18.54 17.38 -0.15
N ILE A 188 17.57 18.29 -0.06
CA ILE A 188 16.58 18.47 -1.12
C ILE A 188 17.30 19.04 -2.34
N GLY A 189 17.12 18.38 -3.49
CA GLY A 189 17.68 18.81 -4.77
C GLY A 189 16.81 19.86 -5.49
N GLY A 190 17.06 20.05 -6.79
CA GLY A 190 16.27 20.97 -7.63
C GLY A 190 16.49 22.45 -7.28
N THR A 191 15.43 23.26 -7.36
CA THR A 191 15.48 24.70 -7.07
C THR A 191 15.57 25.04 -5.58
N ARG A 192 15.42 24.04 -4.70
CA ARG A 192 15.48 24.19 -3.25
C ARG A 192 14.49 25.24 -2.71
N GLU A 193 13.30 25.26 -3.31
CA GLU A 193 12.16 26.07 -2.88
C GLU A 193 11.12 25.19 -2.19
N ILE A 194 10.64 25.62 -1.02
CA ILE A 194 9.75 24.84 -0.16
C ILE A 194 8.42 25.56 0.01
N HIS A 195 7.33 24.85 -0.29
CA HIS A 195 5.95 25.31 -0.15
C HIS A 195 5.06 24.20 0.44
N GLY A 196 4.07 24.57 1.25
CA GLY A 196 3.17 23.62 1.90
C GLY A 196 3.73 23.10 3.23
N PHE A 197 3.76 21.78 3.42
CA PHE A 197 4.19 21.14 4.68
C PHE A 197 3.53 21.73 5.94
N SER A 198 4.31 22.34 6.83
CA SER A 198 3.82 23.04 8.02
C SER A 198 3.84 24.57 7.84
N ALA A 199 4.06 25.02 6.59
CA ALA A 199 4.23 26.40 6.17
C ALA A 199 5.34 27.12 6.95
N LEU A 200 6.39 26.42 7.38
CA LEU A 200 7.47 27.04 8.16
C LEU A 200 8.44 27.83 7.28
N VAL A 201 8.71 27.35 6.05
CA VAL A 201 9.68 27.96 5.12
C VAL A 201 9.00 28.87 4.10
N GLU A 202 8.09 28.35 3.28
CA GLU A 202 7.38 29.10 2.22
C GLU A 202 8.30 29.97 1.33
N GLY A 203 9.41 29.40 0.86
CA GLY A 203 10.39 30.13 0.08
C GLY A 203 11.67 29.35 -0.23
N LYS A 204 12.70 30.09 -0.66
CA LYS A 204 14.03 29.55 -1.00
C LYS A 204 14.78 29.12 0.27
N LEU A 205 15.22 27.87 0.32
CA LEU A 205 15.95 27.33 1.46
C LEU A 205 17.26 28.08 1.73
N ASP A 206 17.96 28.48 0.67
CA ASP A 206 19.30 29.07 0.75
C ASP A 206 19.27 30.58 1.05
N ASP A 207 18.08 31.18 1.18
CA ASP A 207 17.91 32.55 1.65
C ASP A 207 18.05 32.61 3.19
N PRO A 208 19.05 33.32 3.73
CA PRO A 208 19.24 33.43 5.17
C PRO A 208 18.04 34.03 5.91
N GLU A 209 17.33 34.99 5.30
CA GLU A 209 16.17 35.63 5.95
C GLU A 209 15.02 34.62 6.10
N VAL A 210 14.78 33.81 5.06
CA VAL A 210 13.78 32.74 5.07
C VAL A 210 14.14 31.69 6.13
N ARG A 211 15.42 31.29 6.20
CA ARG A 211 15.88 30.28 7.18
C ARG A 211 15.68 30.74 8.62
N GLU A 212 16.13 31.95 8.96
CA GLU A 212 15.98 32.47 10.32
C GLU A 212 14.50 32.69 10.69
N ALA A 213 13.68 33.13 9.74
CA ALA A 213 12.23 33.24 9.93
C ALA A 213 11.59 31.86 10.19
N ALA A 214 12.01 30.83 9.47
CA ALA A 214 11.52 29.46 9.66
C ALA A 214 11.89 28.91 11.05
N PHE A 215 13.11 29.13 11.51
CA PHE A 215 13.55 28.71 12.85
C PHE A 215 12.76 29.41 13.96
N LYS A 216 12.58 30.73 13.84
CA LYS A 216 11.76 31.49 14.78
C LYS A 216 10.32 30.98 14.81
N LYS A 217 9.72 30.76 13.64
CA LYS A 217 8.35 30.25 13.52
C LYS A 217 8.19 28.84 14.09
N ALA A 218 9.15 27.95 13.86
CA ALA A 218 9.18 26.62 14.45
C ALA A 218 9.21 26.68 15.99
N HIS A 219 10.04 27.55 16.55
CA HIS A 219 10.12 27.78 18.00
C HIS A 219 8.79 28.31 18.57
N GLU A 220 8.22 29.34 17.95
CA GLU A 220 6.94 29.94 18.38
C GLU A 220 5.76 28.96 18.32
N LEU A 221 5.76 28.06 17.34
CA LEU A 221 4.71 27.03 17.17
C LEU A 221 4.96 25.76 18.00
N GLY A 222 6.06 25.71 18.76
CA GLY A 222 6.37 24.61 19.68
C GLY A 222 6.85 23.33 19.00
N PHE A 223 7.59 23.46 17.89
CA PHE A 223 8.29 22.32 17.27
C PHE A 223 9.49 21.92 18.13
N SER A 224 9.55 20.66 18.55
CA SER A 224 10.57 20.17 19.48
C SER A 224 11.96 20.13 18.84
N GLY A 225 12.98 20.65 19.54
CA GLY A 225 14.39 20.54 19.12
C GLY A 225 14.90 21.64 18.18
N ILE A 226 14.37 22.85 18.34
CA ILE A 226 14.75 24.08 17.61
C ILE A 226 15.55 25.04 18.50
#